data_AF-A0A9W8KKL2-F1
#
_entry.id   AF-A0A9W8KKL2-F1
#
_cell.length_a   1.000
_cell.length_b   1.000
_cell.length_c   1.000
_cell.angle_alpha   90.00
_cell.angle_beta   90.00
_cell.angle_gamma   90.00
#
_symmetry.space_group_name_H-M   'P 1'
#
loop_
_entity.id
_entity.type
_entity.pdbx_description
1 polymer ?
#
loop_
_entity_poly.entity_id
_entity_poly.type
_entity_poly.pdbx_seq_one_letter_code
_entity_poly.pdbx_strand_id
1 'polypeptide(L)'
;VDLEVENPYSYGAHMSDIAIMLRYAGLHIATVGLREPTLNQGRNTITSYIDFYNHVSDTRQQMFFLQVSSGKNITIELSGFPNCTSIVPLEASLRDFAKEVVVDTSEFKSGGSVSSGIQSVLREVVFHAFDMAAEATVVNPVSGANIWLQSIEAVGYYDGDISLGAMDYDFTADHGFLSHTRGTIQQQPIKGLLLPFEMATTTPHMPVTANTTSIGWDVVRRAIGGTLEVDVFTNIQLLVGSAQLNLTLVGKKAPVKIRF
;
A
#
# COMPACT_ATOMS: atom_id res chain seq x y z
N VAL A 1 -6.08 -13.16 12.06
CA VAL A 1 -5.89 -12.03 13.00
C VAL A 1 -6.49 -12.44 14.32
N ASP A 2 -5.73 -12.35 15.40
CA ASP A 2 -6.25 -12.69 16.73
C ASP A 2 -6.92 -11.46 17.34
N LEU A 3 -8.17 -11.62 17.76
CA LEU A 3 -8.98 -10.60 18.38
C LEU A 3 -9.07 -10.88 19.88
N GLU A 4 -8.64 -9.92 20.70
CA GLU A 4 -8.89 -9.96 22.13
C GLU A 4 -10.31 -9.46 22.44
N VAL A 5 -11.13 -10.32 23.03
CA VAL A 5 -12.52 -10.01 23.39
C VAL A 5 -12.74 -10.27 24.86
N GLU A 6 -13.28 -9.28 25.57
CA GLU A 6 -13.68 -9.41 26.96
C GLU A 6 -15.18 -9.75 27.05
N ASN A 7 -15.49 -10.89 27.65
CA ASN A 7 -16.84 -11.31 27.96
C ASN A 7 -17.14 -11.03 29.44
N PRO A 8 -17.94 -10.01 29.77
CA PRO A 8 -18.25 -9.65 31.15
C PRO A 8 -19.28 -10.61 31.80
N TYR A 9 -19.90 -11.50 31.03
CA TYR A 9 -20.96 -12.38 31.51
C TYR A 9 -20.39 -13.65 32.17
N SER A 10 -21.12 -14.19 33.13
CA SER A 10 -20.77 -15.42 33.87
C SER A 10 -20.95 -16.71 33.05
N TYR A 11 -21.37 -16.59 31.80
CA TYR A 11 -21.59 -17.70 30.88
C TYR A 11 -20.88 -17.44 29.56
N GLY A 12 -20.53 -18.54 28.90
CA GLY A 12 -19.88 -18.53 27.61
C GLY A 12 -20.83 -18.82 26.45
N ALA A 13 -20.29 -18.74 25.24
CA ALA A 13 -20.97 -19.17 24.02
C ALA A 13 -19.97 -19.87 23.11
N HIS A 14 -20.44 -20.93 22.45
CA HIS A 14 -19.73 -21.56 21.35
C HIS A 14 -20.57 -21.35 20.08
N MET A 15 -19.96 -20.85 19.02
CA MET A 15 -20.61 -20.70 17.72
C MET A 15 -19.85 -21.56 16.71
N SER A 16 -20.52 -22.09 15.71
CA SER A 16 -19.89 -22.87 14.64
C SER A 16 -19.07 -21.98 13.71
N ASP A 17 -19.70 -20.95 13.17
CA ASP A 17 -19.12 -20.03 12.21
C ASP A 17 -19.92 -18.74 12.14
N ILE A 18 -19.24 -17.64 11.83
CA ILE A 18 -19.88 -16.37 11.47
C ILE A 18 -18.97 -15.60 10.53
N ALA A 19 -19.55 -14.98 9.52
CA ALA A 19 -18.85 -14.12 8.58
C ALA A 19 -19.64 -12.82 8.34
N ILE A 20 -18.92 -11.73 8.09
CA ILE A 20 -19.49 -10.40 7.81
C ILE A 20 -18.72 -9.82 6.63
N MET A 21 -19.43 -9.15 5.72
CA MET A 21 -18.82 -8.39 4.63
C MET A 21 -18.42 -7.01 5.13
N LEU A 22 -17.20 -6.61 4.80
CA LEU A 22 -16.76 -5.22 4.83
C LEU A 22 -17.00 -4.60 3.47
N ARG A 23 -17.70 -3.46 3.45
CA ARG A 23 -17.92 -2.68 2.24
C ARG A 23 -17.42 -1.25 2.41
N TYR A 24 -16.83 -0.70 1.36
CA TYR A 24 -16.45 0.70 1.28
C TYR A 24 -17.16 1.34 0.09
N ALA A 25 -17.95 2.38 0.33
CA ALA A 25 -18.79 3.01 -0.71
C ALA A 25 -19.62 1.99 -1.53
N GLY A 26 -20.19 1.01 -0.83
CA GLY A 26 -20.97 -0.11 -1.40
C GLY A 26 -20.17 -1.21 -2.09
N LEU A 27 -18.86 -1.02 -2.32
CA LEU A 27 -17.97 -2.04 -2.87
C LEU A 27 -17.58 -3.03 -1.77
N HIS A 28 -17.73 -4.33 -2.02
CA HIS A 28 -17.25 -5.39 -1.12
C HIS A 28 -15.72 -5.42 -1.15
N ILE A 29 -15.06 -5.12 -0.03
CA ILE A 29 -13.60 -5.05 0.05
C ILE A 29 -13.02 -6.29 0.73
N ALA A 30 -13.71 -6.82 1.73
CA ALA A 30 -13.26 -7.99 2.46
C ALA A 30 -14.43 -8.77 3.05
N THR A 31 -14.21 -10.05 3.34
CA THR A 31 -15.04 -10.83 4.24
C THR A 31 -14.23 -11.17 5.48
N VAL A 32 -14.76 -10.82 6.65
CA VAL A 32 -14.18 -11.19 7.94
C VAL A 32 -14.99 -12.32 8.50
N GLY A 33 -14.35 -13.42 8.86
CA GLY A 33 -15.03 -14.55 9.47
C GLY A 33 -14.31 -15.11 10.69
N LEU A 34 -15.09 -15.78 11.53
CA LEU A 34 -14.66 -16.49 12.72
C LEU A 34 -15.01 -17.96 12.53
N ARG A 35 -14.05 -18.85 12.81
CA ARG A 35 -14.28 -20.30 12.81
C ARG A 35 -14.28 -20.79 14.24
N GLU A 36 -15.36 -21.48 14.62
CA GLU A 36 -15.54 -22.09 15.93
C GLU A 36 -15.22 -21.14 17.11
N PRO A 37 -15.70 -19.86 17.10
CA PRO A 37 -15.35 -18.95 18.17
C PRO A 37 -15.96 -19.43 19.49
N THR A 38 -15.08 -19.57 20.48
CA THR A 38 -15.46 -19.91 21.85
C THR A 38 -15.23 -18.70 22.73
N LEU A 39 -16.31 -18.23 23.35
CA LEU A 39 -16.30 -17.16 24.34
C LEU A 39 -16.47 -17.79 25.72
N ASN A 40 -15.46 -17.71 26.56
CA ASN A 40 -15.52 -18.00 27.99
C ASN A 40 -15.74 -16.72 28.79
N GLN A 41 -16.00 -16.82 30.09
CA GLN A 41 -16.01 -15.65 30.96
C GLN A 41 -14.61 -15.01 31.00
N GLY A 42 -14.55 -13.67 30.94
CA GLY A 42 -13.31 -12.90 30.98
C GLY A 42 -12.68 -12.73 29.60
N ARG A 43 -11.34 -12.71 29.55
CA ARG A 43 -10.59 -12.43 28.32
C ARG A 43 -10.50 -13.66 27.43
N ASN A 44 -10.83 -13.50 26.16
CA ASN A 44 -10.77 -14.53 25.13
C ASN A 44 -9.92 -14.05 23.97
N THR A 45 -9.29 -15.00 23.29
CA THR A 45 -8.61 -14.77 22.01
C THR A 45 -9.38 -15.52 20.94
N ILE A 46 -9.90 -14.79 19.96
CA ILE A 46 -10.62 -15.38 18.83
C ILE A 46 -9.80 -15.17 17.57
N THR A 47 -9.47 -16.26 16.89
CA THR A 47 -8.80 -16.20 15.59
C THR A 47 -9.84 -15.91 14.50
N SER A 48 -9.67 -14.78 13.83
CA SER A 48 -10.42 -14.40 12.65
C SER A 48 -9.61 -14.63 11.38
N TYR A 49 -10.30 -14.95 10.29
CA TYR A 49 -9.75 -14.88 8.94
C TYR A 49 -10.34 -13.68 8.21
N ILE A 50 -9.54 -13.09 7.32
CA ILE A 50 -9.94 -11.94 6.53
C ILE A 50 -9.59 -12.25 5.08
N ASP A 51 -10.61 -12.35 4.24
CA ASP A 51 -10.47 -12.57 2.80
C ASP A 51 -10.68 -11.24 2.10
N PHE A 52 -9.60 -10.65 1.56
CA PHE A 52 -9.68 -9.41 0.78
C PHE A 52 -10.05 -9.71 -0.68
N TYR A 53 -10.96 -8.91 -1.22
CA TYR A 53 -11.38 -8.97 -2.62
C TYR A 53 -10.68 -7.88 -3.41
N ASN A 54 -10.00 -8.30 -4.48
CA ASN A 54 -9.31 -7.38 -5.36
C ASN A 54 -10.21 -6.99 -6.56
N HIS A 55 -10.57 -5.73 -6.61
CA HIS A 55 -11.36 -5.04 -7.63
C HIS A 55 -10.49 -4.02 -8.39
N VAL A 56 -9.47 -4.53 -9.08
CA VAL A 56 -8.40 -3.73 -9.74
C VAL A 56 -8.93 -2.57 -10.61
N SER A 57 -10.06 -2.77 -11.28
CA SER A 57 -10.69 -1.78 -12.17
C SER A 57 -11.68 -0.84 -11.48
N ASP A 58 -11.98 -1.05 -10.19
CA ASP A 58 -12.92 -0.23 -9.44
C ASP A 58 -12.17 0.88 -8.67
N THR A 59 -12.40 2.12 -9.06
CA THR A 59 -11.76 3.29 -8.46
C THR A 59 -12.04 3.41 -6.96
N ARG A 60 -13.13 2.83 -6.45
CA ARG A 60 -13.45 2.84 -5.02
C ARG A 60 -12.44 2.05 -4.19
N GLN A 61 -11.84 0.98 -4.72
CA GLN A 61 -10.81 0.24 -3.98
C GLN A 61 -9.51 1.05 -3.88
N GLN A 62 -9.12 1.76 -4.95
CA GLN A 62 -7.98 2.67 -4.91
C GLN A 62 -8.23 3.80 -3.90
N MET A 63 -9.43 4.37 -3.90
CA MET A 63 -9.84 5.38 -2.92
C MET A 63 -9.85 4.86 -1.48
N PHE A 64 -10.27 3.61 -1.26
CA PHE A 64 -10.18 2.96 0.05
C PHE A 64 -8.73 2.96 0.56
N PHE A 65 -7.79 2.43 -0.23
CA PHE A 65 -6.38 2.39 0.17
C PHE A 65 -5.81 3.79 0.41
N LEU A 66 -6.12 4.74 -0.47
CA LEU A 66 -5.70 6.15 -0.32
C LEU A 66 -6.19 6.76 1.01
N GLN A 67 -7.46 6.53 1.35
CA GLN A 67 -8.02 7.09 2.58
C GLN A 67 -7.46 6.43 3.83
N VAL A 68 -7.32 5.09 3.82
CA VAL A 68 -6.66 4.34 4.90
C VAL A 68 -5.23 4.85 5.12
N SER A 69 -4.44 4.99 4.05
CA SER A 69 -3.05 5.45 4.16
C SER A 69 -2.93 6.93 4.54
N SER A 70 -3.94 7.75 4.25
CA SER A 70 -3.94 9.17 4.58
C SER A 70 -4.10 9.45 6.08
N GLY A 71 -4.49 8.44 6.87
CA GLY A 71 -4.76 8.60 8.29
C GLY A 71 -6.00 9.46 8.58
N LYS A 72 -6.94 9.53 7.62
CA LYS A 72 -8.25 10.18 7.75
C LYS A 72 -9.29 9.14 8.18
N ASN A 73 -10.27 9.58 8.96
CA ASN A 73 -11.40 8.72 9.31
C ASN A 73 -12.08 8.20 8.04
N ILE A 74 -12.28 6.88 7.99
CA ILE A 74 -13.02 6.23 6.91
C ILE A 74 -14.32 5.68 7.45
N THR A 75 -15.34 5.68 6.60
CA THR A 75 -16.59 4.97 6.88
C THR A 75 -16.60 3.66 6.12
N ILE A 76 -16.73 2.56 6.84
CA ILE A 76 -16.96 1.23 6.28
C ILE A 76 -18.33 0.72 6.71
N GLU A 77 -18.98 -0.04 5.86
CA GLU A 77 -20.20 -0.77 6.19
C GLU A 77 -19.85 -2.20 6.52
N LEU A 78 -20.35 -2.67 7.66
CA LEU A 78 -20.38 -4.07 8.05
C LEU A 78 -21.76 -4.61 7.72
N SER A 79 -21.85 -5.59 6.82
CA SER A 79 -23.14 -6.20 6.46
C SER A 79 -23.07 -7.72 6.46
N GLY A 80 -24.18 -8.35 6.87
CA GLY A 80 -24.34 -9.79 6.70
C GLY A 80 -24.73 -10.13 5.27
N PHE A 81 -24.75 -11.43 4.97
CA PHE A 81 -25.02 -11.95 3.64
C PHE A 81 -25.57 -13.39 3.71
N PRO A 82 -26.20 -13.90 2.64
CA PRO A 82 -26.70 -15.27 2.63
C PRO A 82 -25.59 -16.28 2.94
N ASN A 83 -25.86 -17.23 3.83
CA ASN A 83 -24.91 -18.25 4.28
C ASN A 83 -23.70 -17.69 5.07
N CYS A 84 -23.86 -16.56 5.73
CA CYS A 84 -22.84 -16.01 6.63
C CYS A 84 -22.58 -16.85 7.89
N THR A 85 -23.49 -17.77 8.23
CA THR A 85 -23.36 -18.70 9.36
C THR A 85 -24.21 -19.94 9.11
N SER A 86 -23.80 -21.08 9.67
CA SER A 86 -24.61 -22.30 9.71
C SER A 86 -25.75 -22.25 10.75
N ILE A 87 -25.77 -21.25 11.63
CA ILE A 87 -26.79 -21.09 12.67
C ILE A 87 -28.03 -20.38 12.07
N VAL A 88 -29.05 -21.15 11.68
CA VAL A 88 -30.23 -20.64 10.94
C VAL A 88 -30.91 -19.40 11.57
N PRO A 89 -31.19 -19.33 12.89
CA PRO A 89 -31.80 -18.13 13.47
C PRO A 89 -30.88 -16.89 13.41
N LEU A 90 -29.57 -17.11 13.49
CA LEU A 90 -28.58 -16.05 13.42
C LEU A 90 -28.39 -15.58 11.97
N GLU A 91 -28.41 -16.50 10.99
CA GLU A 91 -28.37 -16.17 9.56
C GLU A 91 -29.53 -15.26 9.17
N ALA A 92 -30.75 -15.58 9.63
CA ALA A 92 -31.92 -14.75 9.39
C ALA A 92 -31.76 -13.32 9.97
N SER A 93 -31.12 -13.20 11.14
CA SER A 93 -30.87 -11.91 11.79
C SER A 93 -29.76 -11.11 11.11
N LEU A 94 -28.71 -11.79 10.63
CA LEU A 94 -27.56 -11.16 9.97
C LEU A 94 -27.87 -10.77 8.53
N ARG A 95 -28.82 -11.43 7.86
CA ARG A 95 -29.17 -11.12 6.47
C ARG A 95 -29.58 -9.65 6.26
N ASP A 96 -30.28 -9.08 7.24
CA ASP A 96 -30.72 -7.68 7.22
C ASP A 96 -29.79 -6.76 8.05
N PHE A 97 -28.71 -7.31 8.61
CA PHE A 97 -27.73 -6.53 9.35
C PHE A 97 -26.88 -5.70 8.39
N ALA A 98 -26.93 -4.38 8.57
CA ALA A 98 -26.02 -3.44 7.96
C ALA A 98 -25.72 -2.32 8.97
N LYS A 99 -24.43 -2.09 9.23
CA LYS A 99 -23.98 -1.07 10.17
C LYS A 99 -22.78 -0.32 9.64
N GLU A 100 -22.89 1.00 9.55
CA GLU A 100 -21.74 1.86 9.30
C GLU A 100 -20.90 2.04 10.56
N VAL A 101 -19.59 1.90 10.39
CA VAL A 101 -18.58 2.11 11.42
C VAL A 101 -17.57 3.11 10.89
N VAL A 102 -17.30 4.13 11.71
CA VAL A 102 -16.22 5.07 11.45
C VAL A 102 -14.95 4.50 12.06
N VAL A 103 -13.94 4.27 11.22
CA VAL A 103 -12.64 3.78 11.65
C VAL A 103 -11.67 4.96 11.65
N ASP A 104 -11.10 5.24 12.81
CA ASP A 104 -9.97 6.16 12.93
C ASP A 104 -8.72 5.46 12.39
N THR A 105 -8.18 5.99 11.28
CA THR A 105 -6.98 5.44 10.64
C THR A 105 -5.72 6.19 11.03
N SER A 106 -5.80 7.12 11.99
CA SER A 106 -4.66 7.92 12.41
C SER A 106 -3.54 7.09 13.01
N GLU A 107 -3.84 5.96 13.65
CA GLU A 107 -2.85 4.99 14.13
C GLU A 107 -2.20 4.19 12.99
N PHE A 108 -2.84 4.12 11.82
CA PHE A 108 -2.26 3.55 10.60
C PHE A 108 -1.39 4.56 9.83
N LYS A 109 -1.23 5.80 10.35
CA LYS A 109 -0.27 6.76 9.79
C LYS A 109 1.13 6.15 9.87
N SER A 110 1.77 6.02 8.72
CA SER A 110 3.22 5.86 8.60
C SER A 110 3.92 7.04 9.29
N GLY A 111 4.12 6.95 10.60
CA GLY A 111 4.56 8.08 11.42
C GLY A 111 4.80 7.70 12.88
N GLY A 112 5.55 6.62 13.11
CA GLY A 112 6.00 6.22 14.44
C GLY A 112 6.64 4.84 14.40
N SER A 113 7.93 4.76 14.76
CA SER A 113 8.73 3.54 15.01
C SER A 113 8.25 2.28 14.29
N VAL A 114 8.75 2.05 13.07
CA VAL A 114 8.55 0.83 12.28
C VAL A 114 8.86 -0.40 13.13
N SER A 115 7.84 -1.03 13.67
CA SER A 115 7.94 -2.36 14.27
C SER A 115 6.82 -3.24 13.70
N SER A 116 7.26 -4.31 13.03
CA SER A 116 6.51 -5.49 12.61
C SER A 116 5.43 -5.34 11.54
N GLY A 117 5.82 -5.54 10.27
CA GLY A 117 4.92 -6.01 9.21
C GLY A 117 5.19 -5.35 7.85
N ILE A 118 5.30 -4.02 7.83
CA ILE A 118 5.72 -3.23 6.66
C ILE A 118 7.13 -2.74 6.95
N GLN A 119 8.14 -3.61 6.84
CA GLN A 119 9.52 -3.14 6.81
C GLN A 119 9.71 -2.31 5.53
N SER A 120 9.58 -0.99 5.68
CA SER A 120 9.96 0.09 4.76
C SER A 120 10.07 -0.35 3.29
N VAL A 121 8.93 -0.41 2.59
CA VAL A 121 8.87 -0.60 1.13
C VAL A 121 9.87 0.31 0.43
N LEU A 122 10.03 1.54 0.92
CA LEU A 122 11.10 2.44 0.52
C LEU A 122 12.19 2.45 1.60
N ARG A 123 13.38 1.93 1.28
CA ARG A 123 14.52 1.89 2.21
C ARG A 123 15.36 3.15 2.18
N GLU A 124 15.59 3.66 0.97
CA GLU A 124 16.48 4.78 0.75
C GLU A 124 16.07 5.51 -0.51
N VAL A 125 16.17 6.83 -0.48
CA VAL A 125 16.12 7.70 -1.66
C VAL A 125 17.37 8.56 -1.66
N VAL A 126 18.06 8.58 -2.79
CA VAL A 126 19.22 9.45 -3.00
C VAL A 126 18.92 10.31 -4.23
N PHE A 127 19.14 11.61 -4.07
CA PHE A 127 19.15 12.56 -5.17
C PHE A 127 20.60 12.94 -5.48
N HIS A 128 21.00 12.70 -6.72
CA HIS A 128 22.32 13.03 -7.26
C HIS A 128 22.22 14.37 -7.96
N ALA A 129 22.82 15.40 -7.37
CA ALA A 129 22.71 16.78 -7.82
C ALA A 129 23.51 17.07 -9.09
N PHE A 130 24.55 16.27 -9.40
CA PHE A 130 25.38 16.47 -10.59
C PHE A 130 24.67 16.06 -11.89
N ASP A 131 24.09 14.86 -11.92
CA ASP A 131 23.35 14.33 -13.08
C ASP A 131 21.84 14.61 -13.01
N MET A 132 21.39 15.27 -11.93
CA MET A 132 19.99 15.60 -11.67
C MET A 132 19.12 14.34 -11.72
N ALA A 133 19.55 13.28 -11.03
CA ALA A 133 18.83 12.01 -11.01
C ALA A 133 18.46 11.58 -9.60
N ALA A 134 17.38 10.81 -9.48
CA ALA A 134 16.98 10.16 -8.25
C ALA A 134 17.16 8.63 -8.38
N GLU A 135 17.66 8.01 -7.32
CA GLU A 135 17.65 6.57 -7.13
C GLU A 135 16.84 6.22 -5.88
N ALA A 136 16.11 5.12 -5.93
CA ALA A 136 15.33 4.60 -4.82
C ALA A 136 15.66 3.13 -4.60
N THR A 137 15.85 2.72 -3.35
CA THR A 137 15.93 1.31 -2.98
C THR A 137 14.58 0.87 -2.42
N VAL A 138 13.93 -0.05 -3.13
CA VAL A 138 12.56 -0.50 -2.84
C VAL A 138 12.55 -1.98 -2.51
N VAL A 139 11.79 -2.39 -1.50
CA VAL A 139 11.46 -3.79 -1.19
C VAL A 139 10.07 -4.09 -1.68
N ASN A 140 9.89 -5.20 -2.39
CA ASN A 140 8.58 -5.66 -2.80
C ASN A 140 7.69 -5.96 -1.57
N PRO A 141 6.57 -5.24 -1.36
CA PRO A 141 5.65 -5.49 -0.24
C PRO A 141 4.73 -6.69 -0.45
N VAL A 142 4.63 -7.22 -1.68
CA VAL A 142 3.67 -8.27 -2.02
C VAL A 142 4.24 -9.62 -1.63
N SER A 143 3.49 -10.37 -0.80
CA SER A 143 3.91 -11.69 -0.38
C SER A 143 3.74 -12.74 -1.47
N GLY A 144 4.75 -13.60 -1.64
CA GLY A 144 4.68 -14.79 -2.50
C GLY A 144 4.65 -14.52 -4.01
N ALA A 145 4.85 -13.28 -4.46
CA ALA A 145 4.87 -12.95 -5.88
C ALA A 145 5.88 -11.84 -6.20
N ASN A 146 6.51 -11.94 -7.37
CA ASN A 146 7.27 -10.85 -7.94
C ASN A 146 6.32 -9.79 -8.52
N ILE A 147 6.68 -8.52 -8.36
CA ILE A 147 5.95 -7.40 -8.99
C ILE A 147 6.86 -6.69 -9.99
N TRP A 148 6.25 -6.05 -10.97
CA TRP A 148 6.96 -5.24 -11.95
C TRP A 148 6.55 -3.79 -11.80
N LEU A 149 7.53 -2.93 -11.58
CA LEU A 149 7.35 -1.49 -11.57
C LEU A 149 7.36 -1.00 -13.02
N GLN A 150 6.22 -0.50 -13.50
CA GLN A 150 6.05 -0.10 -14.89
C GLN A 150 6.39 1.37 -15.11
N SER A 151 5.92 2.26 -14.23
CA SER A 151 6.28 3.67 -14.28
C SER A 151 6.17 4.34 -12.91
N ILE A 152 6.90 5.45 -12.76
CA ILE A 152 6.80 6.36 -11.64
C ILE A 152 6.71 7.78 -12.17
N GLU A 153 5.69 8.50 -11.72
CA GLU A 153 5.58 9.95 -11.83
C GLU A 153 5.61 10.53 -10.41
N ALA A 154 6.47 11.52 -10.15
CA ALA A 154 6.59 12.12 -8.83
C ALA A 154 6.84 13.62 -8.90
N VAL A 155 6.34 14.35 -7.89
CA VAL A 155 6.65 15.75 -7.65
C VAL A 155 7.09 15.92 -6.20
N GLY A 156 8.24 16.56 -6.01
CA GLY A 156 8.81 16.84 -4.69
C GLY A 156 8.59 18.28 -4.27
N TYR A 157 8.28 18.47 -2.98
CA TYR A 157 8.09 19.76 -2.33
C TYR A 157 8.92 19.84 -1.04
N TYR A 158 9.44 21.02 -0.75
CA TYR A 158 10.01 21.37 0.54
C TYR A 158 8.99 22.21 1.31
N ASP A 159 8.80 21.87 2.59
CA ASP A 159 7.84 22.52 3.49
C ASP A 159 6.40 22.62 2.93
N GLY A 160 6.01 21.65 2.09
CA GLY A 160 4.68 21.51 1.53
C GLY A 160 4.33 22.43 0.35
N ASP A 161 5.12 23.46 0.03
CA ASP A 161 4.77 24.45 -0.99
C ASP A 161 5.91 24.83 -1.96
N ILE A 162 7.18 24.64 -1.58
CA ILE A 162 8.33 24.95 -2.43
C ILE A 162 8.65 23.76 -3.32
N SER A 163 8.30 23.83 -4.61
CA SER A 163 8.62 22.77 -5.58
C SER A 163 10.14 22.57 -5.70
N LEU A 164 10.59 21.32 -5.54
CA LEU A 164 11.98 20.91 -5.70
C LEU A 164 12.27 20.36 -7.10
N GLY A 165 11.28 19.71 -7.71
CA GLY A 165 11.37 19.13 -9.04
C GLY A 165 10.30 18.09 -9.30
N ALA A 166 10.27 17.61 -10.53
CA ALA A 166 9.38 16.54 -10.98
C ALA A 166 10.18 15.43 -11.66
N MET A 167 9.69 14.22 -11.57
CA MET A 167 10.25 13.01 -12.16
C MET A 167 9.13 12.28 -12.90
N ASP A 168 9.42 11.83 -14.10
CA ASP A 168 8.53 10.96 -14.86
C ASP A 168 9.41 9.93 -15.56
N TYR A 169 9.22 8.66 -15.22
CA TYR A 169 10.05 7.58 -15.69
C TYR A 169 9.21 6.34 -16.01
N ASP A 170 9.34 5.88 -17.25
CA ASP A 170 8.69 4.68 -17.78
C ASP A 170 9.70 3.55 -17.92
N PHE A 171 9.62 2.57 -17.02
CA PHE A 171 10.46 1.36 -17.02
C PHE A 171 10.08 0.37 -18.12
N THR A 172 8.95 0.56 -18.80
CA THR A 172 8.56 -0.25 -19.96
C THR A 172 9.13 0.30 -21.26
N ALA A 173 9.45 1.59 -21.29
CA ALA A 173 10.10 2.25 -22.40
C ALA A 173 11.62 2.03 -22.41
N ASP A 174 12.23 1.78 -21.24
CA ASP A 174 13.69 1.72 -21.11
C ASP A 174 14.26 0.28 -21.21
N HIS A 175 15.17 0.12 -22.18
CA HIS A 175 15.99 -1.05 -22.50
C HIS A 175 15.34 -2.46 -22.44
N GLY A 176 14.80 -2.89 -23.58
CA GLY A 176 14.66 -4.31 -23.89
C GLY A 176 16.02 -5.03 -23.81
N PHE A 177 16.24 -5.81 -22.76
CA PHE A 177 17.37 -6.73 -22.69
C PHE A 177 17.14 -7.84 -23.72
N LEU A 178 17.85 -7.79 -24.85
CA LEU A 178 17.90 -8.88 -25.82
C LEU A 178 18.61 -10.07 -25.19
N SER A 179 17.88 -10.96 -24.51
CA SER A 179 18.41 -12.25 -24.09
C SER A 179 18.69 -13.12 -25.32
N HIS A 180 19.97 -13.26 -25.67
CA HIS A 180 20.41 -14.18 -26.70
C HIS A 180 20.44 -15.61 -26.15
N THR A 181 19.27 -16.24 -26.08
CA THR A 181 19.20 -17.69 -25.88
C THR A 181 18.99 -18.35 -27.24
N ARG A 182 20.07 -18.91 -27.80
CA ARG A 182 20.12 -19.85 -28.95
C ARG A 182 18.89 -19.80 -29.88
N GLY A 183 18.95 -18.94 -30.90
CA GLY A 183 18.24 -19.17 -32.18
C GLY A 183 16.75 -18.86 -32.26
N THR A 184 16.10 -18.40 -31.19
CA THR A 184 14.71 -17.93 -31.25
C THR A 184 14.58 -16.59 -30.53
N ILE A 185 14.34 -15.52 -31.29
CA ILE A 185 13.95 -14.21 -30.75
C ILE A 185 12.50 -14.34 -30.29
N GLN A 186 12.30 -14.66 -29.02
CA GLN A 186 11.02 -14.39 -28.36
C GLN A 186 11.16 -13.04 -27.65
N GLN A 187 10.55 -12.00 -28.22
CA GLN A 187 10.33 -10.75 -27.51
C GLN A 187 9.40 -11.08 -26.34
N GLN A 188 9.96 -11.20 -25.13
CA GLN A 188 9.12 -11.15 -23.93
C GLN A 188 8.62 -9.71 -23.82
N PRO A 189 7.32 -9.50 -23.55
CA PRO A 189 6.81 -8.15 -23.30
C PRO A 189 7.60 -7.54 -22.14
N ILE A 190 8.14 -6.33 -22.34
CA ILE A 190 8.86 -5.60 -21.30
C ILE A 190 7.82 -5.29 -20.21
N LYS A 191 7.96 -5.93 -19.05
CA LYS A 191 7.01 -5.79 -17.95
C LYS A 191 7.35 -4.61 -17.04
N GLY A 192 8.55 -4.03 -17.17
CA GLY A 192 9.07 -2.97 -16.32
C GLY A 192 10.29 -3.42 -15.51
N LEU A 193 10.59 -2.72 -14.41
CA LEU A 193 11.64 -3.11 -13.45
C LEU A 193 11.12 -4.20 -12.51
N LEU A 194 11.82 -5.32 -12.46
CA LEU A 194 11.48 -6.43 -11.56
C LEU A 194 11.80 -6.08 -10.10
N LEU A 195 10.80 -6.18 -9.23
CA LEU A 195 10.96 -6.16 -7.78
C LEU A 195 10.70 -7.58 -7.25
N PRO A 196 11.74 -8.39 -6.99
CA PRO A 196 11.58 -9.76 -6.53
C PRO A 196 10.96 -9.82 -5.14
N PHE A 197 10.22 -10.88 -4.84
CA PHE A 197 9.64 -11.10 -3.51
C PHE A 197 10.73 -11.07 -2.42
N GLU A 198 10.48 -10.29 -1.35
CA GLU A 198 11.38 -10.12 -0.18
C GLU A 198 12.79 -9.61 -0.47
N MET A 199 13.08 -9.17 -1.70
CA MET A 199 14.37 -8.60 -2.07
C MET A 199 14.29 -7.09 -2.22
N ALA A 200 15.37 -6.41 -1.84
CA ALA A 200 15.56 -5.00 -2.15
C ALA A 200 16.09 -4.85 -3.58
N THR A 201 15.46 -3.98 -4.37
CA THR A 201 15.90 -3.58 -5.70
C THR A 201 16.16 -2.09 -5.70
N THR A 202 17.33 -1.68 -6.20
CA THR A 202 17.63 -0.26 -6.45
C THR A 202 17.22 0.09 -7.87
N THR A 203 16.49 1.19 -8.02
CA THR A 203 16.11 1.71 -9.34
C THR A 203 17.35 2.21 -10.09
N PRO A 204 17.32 2.26 -11.44
CA PRO A 204 18.25 3.10 -12.18
C PRO A 204 18.16 4.57 -11.73
N HIS A 205 19.16 5.35 -12.16
CA HIS A 205 19.13 6.81 -12.03
C HIS A 205 17.99 7.37 -12.88
N MET A 206 16.91 7.80 -12.22
CA MET A 206 15.73 8.36 -12.87
C MET A 206 15.93 9.88 -13.01
N PRO A 207 15.88 10.45 -14.22
CA PRO A 207 16.06 11.89 -14.43
C PRO A 207 15.01 12.72 -13.70
N VAL A 208 15.45 13.79 -13.06
CA VAL A 208 14.62 14.76 -12.35
C VAL A 208 14.71 16.10 -13.04
N THR A 209 13.56 16.64 -13.39
CA THR A 209 13.43 18.01 -13.88
C THR A 209 13.32 18.96 -12.68
N ALA A 210 14.44 19.59 -12.33
CA ALA A 210 14.50 20.61 -11.28
C ALA A 210 14.62 22.02 -11.88
N ASN A 211 13.93 23.00 -11.30
CA ASN A 211 14.13 24.40 -11.67
C ASN A 211 15.33 24.97 -10.91
N THR A 212 16.50 24.99 -11.56
CA THR A 212 17.78 25.43 -10.99
C THR A 212 17.87 26.92 -10.66
N THR A 213 16.86 27.71 -11.04
CA THR A 213 16.75 29.14 -10.69
C THR A 213 15.76 29.41 -9.56
N SER A 214 15.13 28.35 -9.03
CA SER A 214 14.09 28.46 -8.01
C SER A 214 14.66 28.49 -6.59
N ILE A 215 13.84 28.98 -5.65
CA ILE A 215 14.08 28.88 -4.21
C ILE A 215 14.25 27.41 -3.79
N GLY A 216 13.53 26.47 -4.43
CA GLY A 216 13.67 25.04 -4.15
C GLY A 216 15.06 24.51 -4.46
N TRP A 217 15.70 24.99 -5.53
CA TRP A 217 17.08 24.60 -5.83
C TRP A 217 18.10 25.12 -4.82
N ASP A 218 17.88 26.32 -4.25
CA ASP A 218 18.72 26.83 -3.17
C ASP A 218 18.64 25.97 -1.92
N VAL A 219 17.48 25.36 -1.66
CA VAL A 219 17.30 24.41 -0.56
C VAL A 219 18.08 23.13 -0.85
N VAL A 220 17.92 22.54 -2.05
CA VAL A 220 18.65 21.32 -2.45
C VAL A 220 20.16 21.53 -2.36
N ARG A 221 20.67 22.65 -2.89
CA ARG A 221 22.10 22.98 -2.85
C ARG A 221 22.66 23.07 -1.43
N ARG A 222 21.90 23.66 -0.50
CA ARG A 222 22.29 23.76 0.91
C ARG A 222 22.28 22.40 1.62
N ALA A 223 21.51 21.44 1.12
CA ALA A 223 21.40 20.10 1.67
C ALA A 223 22.42 19.10 1.10
N ILE A 224 23.25 19.48 0.11
CA ILE A 224 24.29 18.61 -0.47
C ILE A 224 25.22 18.08 0.65
N GLY A 225 25.44 16.76 0.65
CA GLY A 225 26.21 16.07 1.68
C GLY A 225 25.39 15.70 2.93
N GLY A 226 24.11 16.07 2.96
CA GLY A 226 23.18 15.82 4.06
C GLY A 226 21.93 15.05 3.62
N THR A 227 20.88 15.19 4.43
CA THR A 227 19.55 14.62 4.17
C THR A 227 18.52 15.75 4.22
N LEU A 228 17.63 15.79 3.24
CA LEU A 228 16.55 16.74 3.12
C LEU A 228 15.21 16.02 3.35
N GLU A 229 14.34 16.59 4.19
CA GLU A 229 12.96 16.14 4.30
C GLU A 229 12.15 16.68 3.12
N VAL A 230 11.54 15.79 2.34
CA VAL A 230 10.78 16.13 1.14
C VAL A 230 9.35 15.59 1.27
N ASP A 231 8.38 16.45 1.00
CA ASP A 231 7.01 16.01 0.78
C ASP A 231 6.88 15.57 -0.68
N VAL A 232 6.42 14.34 -0.90
CA VAL A 232 6.40 13.74 -2.24
C VAL A 232 4.97 13.35 -2.59
N PHE A 233 4.53 13.78 -3.77
CA PHE A 233 3.35 13.26 -4.42
C PHE A 233 3.80 12.31 -5.53
N THR A 234 3.29 11.08 -5.57
CA THR A 234 3.74 10.07 -6.53
C THR A 234 2.57 9.28 -7.11
N ASN A 235 2.58 9.05 -8.42
CA ASN A 235 1.78 8.04 -9.09
C ASN A 235 2.70 6.89 -9.53
N ILE A 236 2.37 5.67 -9.15
CA ILE A 236 3.15 4.47 -9.45
C ILE A 236 2.26 3.48 -10.20
N GLN A 237 2.74 2.95 -11.31
CA GLN A 237 2.09 1.84 -12.01
C GLN A 237 2.86 0.55 -11.73
N LEU A 238 2.14 -0.45 -11.23
CA LEU A 238 2.68 -1.77 -10.91
C LEU A 238 1.94 -2.85 -11.70
N LEU A 239 2.64 -3.92 -12.07
CA LEU A 239 2.06 -5.14 -12.59
C LEU A 239 2.32 -6.29 -11.61
N VAL A 240 1.24 -6.81 -11.03
CA VAL A 240 1.26 -7.95 -10.10
C VAL A 240 0.58 -9.13 -10.80
N GLY A 241 1.36 -10.13 -11.20
CA GLY A 241 0.85 -11.18 -12.08
C GLY A 241 0.40 -10.62 -13.44
N SER A 242 -0.91 -10.62 -13.69
CA SER A 242 -1.54 -10.01 -14.88
C SER A 242 -2.37 -8.75 -14.55
N ALA A 243 -2.40 -8.33 -13.29
CA ALA A 243 -3.18 -7.19 -12.84
C ALA A 243 -2.32 -5.92 -12.80
N GLN A 244 -2.77 -4.86 -13.45
CA GLN A 244 -2.16 -3.53 -13.37
C GLN A 244 -2.77 -2.74 -12.20
N LEU A 245 -1.93 -2.18 -11.35
CA LEU A 245 -2.32 -1.40 -10.19
C LEU A 245 -1.71 0.00 -10.30
N ASN A 246 -2.56 1.00 -10.22
CA ASN A 246 -2.15 2.40 -10.16
C ASN A 246 -2.29 2.88 -8.71
N LEU A 247 -1.18 3.33 -8.14
CA LEU A 247 -1.11 3.82 -6.76
C LEU A 247 -0.75 5.30 -6.79
N THR A 248 -1.60 6.14 -6.22
CA THR A 248 -1.24 7.50 -5.86
C THR A 248 -0.81 7.50 -4.40
N LEU A 249 0.33 8.12 -4.08
CA LEU A 249 0.90 8.16 -2.75
C LEU A 249 1.27 9.59 -2.39
N VAL A 250 1.08 9.94 -1.12
CA VAL A 250 1.55 11.20 -0.55
C VAL A 250 2.47 10.87 0.62
N GLY A 251 3.78 11.02 0.40
CA GLY A 251 4.78 10.96 1.45
C GLY A 251 4.95 12.34 2.08
N LYS A 252 4.96 12.41 3.42
CA LYS A 252 5.32 13.63 4.13
C LYS A 252 6.67 13.45 4.81
N LYS A 253 7.52 14.48 4.74
CA LYS A 253 8.85 14.50 5.36
C LYS A 253 9.69 13.27 5.05
N ALA A 254 9.63 12.78 3.82
CA ALA A 254 10.42 11.64 3.38
C ALA A 254 11.91 12.02 3.39
N PRO A 255 12.80 11.26 4.05
CA PRO A 255 14.22 11.58 4.10
C PRO A 255 14.89 11.24 2.75
N VAL A 256 15.43 12.26 2.08
CA VAL A 256 16.15 12.13 0.82
C VAL A 256 17.61 12.53 1.03
N LYS A 257 18.55 11.61 0.76
CA LYS A 257 19.98 11.95 0.82
C LYS A 257 20.37 12.74 -0.42
N ILE A 258 21.07 13.86 -0.23
CA ILE A 258 21.52 14.69 -1.35
C ILE A 258 23.01 14.46 -1.55
N ARG A 259 23.37 13.88 -2.69
CA ARG A 259 24.76 13.64 -3.10
C ARG A 259 25.14 14.54 -4.26
N PHE A 260 26.43 14.81 -4.37
CA PHE A 260 27.00 15.50 -5.52
C PHE A 260 27.30 14.47 -6.60
#